data_AF-A0A534HTX4-F1
#
_entry.id   AF-A0A534HTX4-F1
#
_cell.length_a   1.000
_cell.length_b   1.000
_cell.length_c   1.000
_cell.angle_alpha   90.00
_cell.angle_beta   90.00
_cell.angle_gamma   90.00
#
_symmetry.space_group_name_H-M   'P 1'
#
loop_
_entity.id
_entity.type
_entity.pdbx_description
1 polymer ?
#
loop_
_entity_poly.entity_id
_entity_poly.type
_entity_poly.pdbx_seq_one_letter_code
_entity_poly.pdbx_strand_id
1 'polypeptide(L)'
;MDRLRALVRPEGRVVLTVPYGRPEADRLQRVYDHARLRLATSGWTIEREAYAIREGRTWRHATEAEAAQNRSVPETRAVAMLVLRPSG
;
A
#
# COMPACT_ATOMS: atom_id res chain seq x y z
N MET A 1 -1.76 9.04 9.49
CA MET A 1 -2.33 7.75 9.95
C MET A 1 -2.55 7.71 11.47
N ASP A 2 -2.31 8.81 12.19
CA ASP A 2 -2.26 8.79 13.67
C ASP A 2 -3.62 8.59 14.34
N ARG A 3 -4.69 9.17 13.77
CA ARG A 3 -6.05 8.94 14.27
C ARG A 3 -6.46 7.47 14.18
N LEU A 4 -6.04 6.77 13.12
CA LEU A 4 -6.31 5.34 12.98
C LEU A 4 -5.60 4.53 14.07
N ARG A 5 -4.36 4.91 14.42
CA ARG A 5 -3.55 4.26 15.45
C ARG A 5 -4.27 4.22 16.80
N ALA A 6 -4.91 5.33 17.17
CA ALA A 6 -5.67 5.45 18.43
C ALA A 6 -6.93 4.57 18.49
N LEU A 7 -7.41 4.07 17.34
CA LEU A 7 -8.60 3.20 17.27
C LEU A 7 -8.25 1.70 17.32
N VAL A 8 -6.98 1.35 17.13
CA VAL A 8 -6.53 -0.04 17.13
C VAL A 8 -6.39 -0.52 18.57
N ARG A 9 -7.06 -1.62 18.90
CA ARG A 9 -6.94 -2.28 20.21
C ARG A 9 -5.49 -2.74 20.45
N PRO A 10 -5.07 -2.97 21.70
CA PRO A 10 -3.81 -3.68 21.99
C PRO A 10 -3.72 -4.98 21.17
N GLU A 11 -2.56 -5.25 20.58
CA GLU A 11 -2.31 -6.37 19.64
C GLU A 11 -3.13 -6.37 18.34
N GLY A 12 -3.93 -5.32 18.10
CA GLY A 12 -4.69 -5.16 16.88
C GLY A 12 -3.80 -4.89 15.67
N ARG A 13 -4.26 -5.35 14.51
CA ARG A 13 -3.58 -5.17 13.21
C ARG A 13 -4.47 -4.41 12.24
N VAL A 14 -3.85 -3.64 11.37
CA VAL A 14 -4.48 -2.97 10.23
C VAL A 14 -4.01 -3.65 8.95
N VAL A 15 -4.95 -4.09 8.12
CA VAL A 15 -4.67 -4.53 6.77
C VAL A 15 -4.95 -3.37 5.82
N LEU A 16 -3.94 -2.95 5.06
CA LEU A 16 -4.02 -1.82 4.15
C LEU A 16 -3.71 -2.28 2.73
N THR A 17 -4.55 -1.93 1.77
CA THR A 17 -4.29 -2.11 0.34
C THR A 17 -4.35 -0.76 -0.35
N VAL A 18 -3.30 -0.40 -1.10
CA VAL A 18 -3.20 0.89 -1.78
C VAL A 18 -2.69 0.74 -3.21
N PRO A 19 -3.07 1.62 -4.14
CA PRO A 19 -2.42 1.71 -5.45
C PRO A 19 -0.92 1.90 -5.30
N TYR A 20 -0.15 1.08 -6.01
CA TYR A 20 1.31 1.11 -6.02
C TYR A 20 1.84 1.24 -7.44
N GLY A 21 3.04 1.77 -7.59
CA GLY A 21 3.67 1.98 -8.90
C GLY A 21 4.37 3.31 -9.01
N ARG A 22 4.39 3.84 -10.23
CA ARG A 22 4.94 5.16 -10.51
C ARG A 22 4.12 6.22 -9.77
N PRO A 23 4.76 7.11 -9.00
CA PRO A 23 4.03 8.07 -8.18
C PRO A 23 3.18 9.02 -9.02
N GLU A 24 1.88 8.96 -8.82
CA GLU A 24 0.89 9.73 -9.58
C GLU A 24 -0.36 9.90 -8.71
N ALA A 25 -1.20 10.88 -9.01
CA ALA A 25 -2.48 11.06 -8.32
C ALA A 25 -3.49 11.71 -9.26
N ASP A 26 -4.75 11.33 -9.09
CA ASP A 26 -5.90 12.00 -9.68
C ASP A 26 -6.89 12.40 -8.57
N ARG A 27 -8.12 12.76 -8.94
CA ARG A 27 -9.17 13.15 -7.98
C ARG A 27 -9.61 12.02 -7.05
N LEU A 28 -9.43 10.76 -7.46
CA LEU A 28 -9.98 9.57 -6.81
C LEU A 28 -8.91 8.74 -6.10
N GLN A 29 -7.66 8.75 -6.58
CA GLN A 29 -6.61 7.90 -6.05
C GLN A 29 -5.24 8.57 -6.01
N ARG A 30 -4.38 8.04 -5.14
CA ARG A 30 -2.95 8.32 -5.09
C ARG A 30 -2.19 7.02 -5.21
N VAL A 31 -1.22 7.00 -6.11
CA VAL A 31 -0.28 5.90 -6.31
C VAL A 31 0.96 6.17 -5.48
N TYR A 32 1.31 5.18 -4.65
CA TYR A 32 2.47 5.23 -3.79
C TYR A 32 3.63 4.48 -4.44
N ASP A 33 4.85 5.01 -4.28
CA ASP A 33 6.08 4.26 -4.39
C ASP A 33 6.57 3.89 -2.99
N HIS A 34 7.74 3.23 -2.93
CA HIS A 34 8.36 2.82 -1.68
C HIS A 34 8.47 3.98 -0.69
N ALA A 35 9.08 5.08 -1.11
CA ALA A 35 9.37 6.21 -0.25
C ALA A 35 8.09 6.84 0.32
N ARG A 36 7.08 7.07 -0.53
CA ARG A 36 5.80 7.64 -0.11
C ARG A 36 5.02 6.67 0.77
N LEU A 37 5.09 5.37 0.51
CA LEU A 37 4.40 4.35 1.32
C LEU A 37 5.00 4.31 2.73
N ARG A 38 6.34 4.24 2.85
CA ARG A 38 7.04 4.30 4.14
C ARG A 38 6.70 5.56 4.93
N LEU A 39 6.67 6.70 4.26
CA LEU A 39 6.29 7.96 4.89
C LEU A 39 4.83 7.95 5.37
N ALA A 40 3.91 7.43 4.56
CA ALA A 40 2.49 7.35 4.91
C ALA A 40 2.23 6.40 6.09
N THR A 41 3.03 5.35 6.23
CA THR A 41 2.98 4.39 7.33
C THR A 41 3.93 4.74 8.47
N SER A 42 4.38 5.99 8.59
CA SER A 42 5.22 6.40 9.70
C SER A 42 4.53 6.17 11.06
N GLY A 43 5.30 5.67 12.02
CA GLY A 43 4.82 5.23 13.34
C GLY A 43 4.12 3.86 13.36
N TRP A 44 4.04 3.16 12.23
CA TRP A 44 3.56 1.77 12.18
C TRP A 44 4.72 0.81 11.95
N THR A 45 4.64 -0.35 12.59
CA THR A 45 5.48 -1.49 12.25
C THR A 45 4.82 -2.26 11.11
N ILE A 46 5.53 -2.42 9.99
CA ILE A 46 5.07 -3.24 8.87
C ILE A 46 5.49 -4.69 9.14
N GLU A 47 4.53 -5.53 9.50
CA GLU A 47 4.78 -6.95 9.79
C GLU A 47 4.80 -7.82 8.54
N ARG A 48 4.00 -7.43 7.53
CA ARG A 48 3.97 -8.09 6.23
C ARG A 48 3.75 -7.07 5.13
N GLU A 49 4.43 -7.29 4.02
CA GLU A 49 4.33 -6.48 2.82
C GLU A 49 4.31 -7.42 1.61
N ALA A 50 3.35 -7.19 0.72
CA ALA A 50 3.18 -7.97 -0.50
C ALA A 50 2.68 -7.06 -1.62
N TYR A 51 2.95 -7.46 -2.86
CA TYR A 51 2.54 -6.70 -4.04
C TYR A 51 1.78 -7.59 -5.00
N ALA A 52 0.89 -6.98 -5.77
CA ALA A 52 0.16 -7.65 -6.83
C ALA A 52 0.00 -6.73 -8.05
N ILE A 53 -0.02 -7.32 -9.24
CA ILE A 53 -0.26 -6.64 -10.51
C ILE A 53 -1.51 -7.22 -11.16
N ARG A 54 -2.30 -6.37 -11.79
CA ARG A 54 -3.52 -6.74 -12.50
C ARG A 54 -3.19 -7.27 -13.90
N GLU A 55 -3.62 -8.49 -14.18
CA GLU A 55 -3.52 -9.14 -15.49
C GLU A 55 -4.93 -9.33 -16.07
N GLY A 56 -5.34 -8.41 -16.95
CA GLY A 56 -6.73 -8.36 -17.41
C GLY A 56 -7.71 -8.08 -16.26
N ARG A 57 -8.46 -9.12 -15.84
CA ARG A 57 -9.45 -9.08 -14.74
C ARG A 57 -8.96 -9.78 -13.46
N THR A 58 -7.79 -10.42 -13.49
CA THR A 58 -7.22 -11.13 -12.34
C THR A 58 -6.05 -10.36 -11.76
N TRP A 59 -5.60 -10.78 -10.59
CA TRP A 59 -4.41 -10.26 -9.92
C TRP A 59 -3.43 -11.40 -9.73
N ARG A 60 -2.15 -11.17 -10.02
CA ARG A 60 -1.07 -12.08 -9.61
C ARG A 60 -0.16 -11.43 -8.59
N HIS A 61 0.43 -12.25 -7.73
CA HIS A 61 1.52 -11.81 -6.88
C HIS A 61 2.70 -11.33 -7.72
N ALA A 62 3.34 -10.27 -7.25
CA ALA A 62 4.48 -9.64 -7.88
C ALA A 62 5.51 -9.23 -6.83
N THR A 63 6.73 -8.98 -7.29
CA THR A 63 7.76 -8.29 -6.52
C THR A 63 7.44 -6.80 -6.43
N GLU A 64 8.06 -6.13 -5.46
CA GLU A 64 8.02 -4.66 -5.37
C GLU A 64 8.52 -4.00 -6.66
N ALA A 65 9.63 -4.49 -7.20
CA ALA A 65 10.28 -3.92 -8.38
C ALA A 65 9.39 -4.03 -9.63
N GLU A 66 8.67 -5.13 -9.81
CA GLU A 66 7.68 -5.26 -10.89
C GLU A 66 6.50 -4.30 -10.66
N ALA A 67 5.96 -4.24 -9.44
CA ALA A 67 4.81 -3.39 -9.13
C ALA A 67 5.14 -1.90 -9.32
N ALA A 68 6.34 -1.47 -8.90
CA ALA A 68 6.84 -0.10 -8.98
C ALA A 68 6.88 0.47 -10.41
N GLN A 69 6.97 -0.39 -11.43
CA GLN A 69 7.05 0.04 -12.83
C GLN A 69 5.69 0.44 -13.44
N ASN A 70 4.58 0.06 -12.80
CA ASN A 70 3.24 0.23 -13.35
C ASN A 70 2.72 1.67 -13.20
N ARG A 71 1.99 2.16 -14.20
CA ARG A 71 1.12 3.33 -14.06
C ARG A 71 -0.25 2.86 -13.58
N SER A 72 -0.66 3.34 -12.41
CA SER A 72 -1.89 2.95 -11.73
C SER A 72 -2.95 4.05 -11.73
N VAL A 73 -2.82 5.03 -12.64
CA VAL A 73 -3.79 6.09 -12.94
C VAL A 73 -4.07 6.06 -14.45
N PRO A 74 -5.34 6.18 -14.89
CA PRO A 74 -6.55 6.36 -14.07
C PRO A 74 -7.07 5.05 -13.46
N GLU A 75 -6.48 3.90 -13.80
CA GLU A 75 -6.90 2.61 -13.27
C GLU A 75 -5.80 1.97 -12.44
N THR A 76 -6.13 1.45 -11.26
CA THR A 76 -5.16 0.71 -10.45
C THR A 76 -4.69 -0.56 -11.17
N ARG A 77 -3.40 -0.62 -11.49
CA ARG A 77 -2.75 -1.75 -12.18
C ARG A 77 -1.79 -2.52 -11.28
N ALA A 78 -1.32 -1.91 -10.21
CA ALA A 78 -0.57 -2.57 -9.16
C ALA A 78 -0.99 -2.07 -7.78
N VAL A 79 -0.86 -2.91 -6.77
CA VAL A 79 -1.18 -2.59 -5.37
C VAL A 79 -0.07 -3.06 -4.44
N ALA A 80 0.08 -2.34 -3.33
CA ALA A 80 0.80 -2.78 -2.14
C ALA A 80 -0.22 -3.21 -1.09
N MET A 81 0.07 -4.31 -0.41
CA MET A 81 -0.75 -4.90 0.65
C MET A 81 0.10 -5.03 1.91
N LEU A 82 -0.29 -4.33 2.97
CA LEU A 82 0.45 -4.24 4.21
C LEU A 82 -0.36 -4.80 5.37
N VAL A 83 0.33 -5.50 6.27
CA VAL A 83 -0.16 -5.77 7.63
C VAL A 83 0.63 -4.88 8.57
N LEU A 84 -0.07 -3.97 9.24
CA LEU A 84 0.49 -2.93 10.09
C LEU A 84 0.10 -3.17 11.55
N ARG A 85 1.03 -2.94 12.47
CA ARG A 85 0.80 -2.85 13.91
C ARG A 85 1.20 -1.45 14.39
N PRO A 86 0.47 -0.83 15.34
CA PRO A 86 0.94 0.40 15.97
C PRO A 86 2.37 0.21 16.50
N SER A 87 3.30 1.11 16.15
CA SER A 87 4.56 1.18 16.88
C SER A 87 4.27 1.70 18.30
N GLY A 88 4.96 1.10 19.28
CA GLY A 88 4.86 1.51 20.68
C GLY A 88 5.47 2.88 20.93
#